data_AF-A0A321LY13-F1
#
_entry.id   AF-A0A321LY13-F1
#
_cell.length_a   1.000
_cell.length_b   1.000
_cell.length_c   1.000
_cell.angle_alpha   90.00
_cell.angle_beta   90.00
_cell.angle_gamma   90.00
#
_symmetry.space_group_name_H-M   'P 1'
#
loop_
_entity.id
_entity.type
_entity.pdbx_description
1 polymer ?
#
loop_
_entity_poly.entity_id
_entity_poly.type
_entity_poly.pdbx_seq_one_letter_code
_entity_poly.pdbx_strand_id
1 'polypeptide(L)'
;MMEIAAELDEKIINIVSQGVSGRFKKTKITPETHLQKELGLDSIGILAMVFRFEELFSIDIAQLGVDINVAKLKTVSDVIQAARDILNKALLAKQA
;
A
#
# COMPACT_ATOMS: atom_id res chain seq x y z
N MET A 1 -7.87 -13.18 14.73
CA MET A 1 -8.16 -12.07 13.80
C MET A 1 -7.26 -10.84 13.99
N MET A 2 -6.67 -10.57 15.18
CA MET A 2 -5.72 -9.44 15.35
C MET A 2 -4.31 -9.67 14.79
N GLU A 3 -3.74 -10.88 14.89
CA GLU A 3 -2.37 -11.16 14.39
C GLU A 3 -2.24 -10.99 12.87
N ILE A 4 -3.24 -11.44 12.10
CA ILE A 4 -3.22 -11.35 10.63
C ILE A 4 -3.24 -9.88 10.17
N ALA A 5 -3.95 -9.00 10.88
CA ALA A 5 -4.01 -7.58 10.57
C ALA A 5 -2.68 -6.87 10.86
N ALA A 6 -2.02 -7.22 11.96
CA ALA A 6 -0.71 -6.66 12.31
C ALA A 6 0.38 -7.11 11.32
N GLU A 7 0.42 -8.39 10.94
CA GLU A 7 1.37 -8.89 9.93
C GLU A 7 1.15 -8.26 8.56
N LEU A 8 -0.10 -8.00 8.19
CA LEU A 8 -0.43 -7.31 6.96
C LEU A 8 0.10 -5.87 6.99
N ASP A 9 -0.19 -5.13 8.05
CA ASP A 9 0.24 -3.73 8.18
C ASP A 9 1.77 -3.62 8.11
N GLU A 10 2.50 -4.53 8.77
CA GLU A 10 3.96 -4.60 8.67
C GLU A 10 4.44 -4.86 7.25
N LYS A 11 3.79 -5.78 6.52
CA LYS A 11 4.10 -6.02 5.10
C LYS A 11 3.85 -4.77 4.26
N ILE A 12 2.74 -4.06 4.47
CA ILE A 12 2.44 -2.83 3.72
C ILE A 12 3.46 -1.75 4.05
N ILE A 13 3.81 -1.56 5.32
CA ILE A 13 4.86 -0.61 5.74
C ILE A 13 6.20 -0.96 5.07
N ASN A 14 6.53 -2.24 4.95
CA ASN A 14 7.72 -2.69 4.23
C ASN A 14 7.67 -2.40 2.73
N ILE A 15 6.50 -2.52 2.08
CA ILE A 15 6.33 -2.15 0.67
C ILE A 15 6.49 -0.63 0.50
N VAL A 16 5.89 0.16 1.40
CA VAL A 16 6.04 1.62 1.43
C VAL A 16 7.52 1.99 1.55
N SER A 17 8.26 1.39 2.50
CA SER A 17 9.68 1.67 2.75
C SER A 17 10.58 1.42 1.53
N GLN A 18 10.21 0.46 0.69
CA GLN A 18 10.94 0.11 -0.54
C GLN A 18 10.77 1.16 -1.65
N GLY A 19 9.66 1.90 -1.65
CA GLY A 19 9.45 3.02 -2.57
C GLY A 19 10.13 4.32 -2.11
N VAL A 20 10.64 4.37 -0.88
CA VAL A 20 11.19 5.59 -0.28
C VAL A 20 12.60 5.88 -0.83
N SER A 21 12.79 7.11 -1.31
CA SER A 21 14.11 7.57 -1.79
C SER A 21 15.17 7.56 -0.69
N GLY A 22 16.45 7.39 -1.07
CA GLY A 22 17.57 7.22 -0.14
C GLY A 22 17.67 8.26 0.98
N ARG A 23 17.26 9.51 0.72
CA ARG A 23 17.26 10.61 1.69
C ARG A 23 16.26 10.44 2.85
N PHE A 24 15.21 9.63 2.69
CA PHE A 24 14.19 9.38 3.71
C PHE A 24 14.25 7.96 4.29
N LYS A 25 15.26 7.14 3.94
CA LYS A 25 15.41 5.76 4.44
C LYS A 25 15.53 5.64 5.96
N LYS A 26 15.92 6.71 6.66
CA LYS A 26 16.01 6.75 8.13
C LYS A 26 14.74 7.29 8.80
N THR A 27 13.76 7.73 8.01
CA THR A 27 12.48 8.22 8.54
C THR A 27 11.75 7.05 9.18
N LYS A 28 11.32 7.22 10.43
CA LYS A 28 10.45 6.25 11.09
C LYS A 28 9.07 6.32 10.42
N ILE A 29 8.66 5.24 9.77
CA ILE A 29 7.36 5.14 9.11
C ILE A 29 6.31 4.73 10.15
N THR A 30 5.28 5.56 10.32
CA THR A 30 4.09 5.30 11.14
C THR A 30 2.83 5.43 10.27
N PRO A 31 1.66 4.96 10.71
CA PRO A 31 0.40 5.12 9.96
C PRO A 31 0.09 6.57 9.58
N GLU A 32 0.47 7.53 10.41
CA GLU A 32 0.20 8.97 10.20
C GLU A 32 1.21 9.63 9.25
N THR A 33 2.30 8.93 8.92
CA THR A 33 3.37 9.48 8.08
C THR A 33 2.85 9.83 6.69
N HIS A 34 3.12 11.05 6.24
CA HIS A 34 2.66 11.57 4.96
C HIS A 34 3.59 11.12 3.82
N LEU A 35 3.02 10.42 2.83
CA LEU A 35 3.74 9.81 1.71
C LEU A 35 4.60 10.83 0.94
N GLN A 36 3.97 11.91 0.46
CA GLN A 36 4.68 12.93 -0.32
C GLN A 36 5.59 13.82 0.53
N LYS A 37 5.09 14.34 1.65
CA LYS A 37 5.79 15.36 2.43
C LYS A 37 6.96 14.80 3.25
N GLU A 38 6.82 13.59 3.77
CA GLU A 38 7.77 13.02 4.72
C GLU A 38 8.58 11.86 4.14
N LEU A 39 8.04 11.17 3.13
CA LEU A 39 8.73 10.07 2.44
C LEU A 39 9.15 10.41 1.00
N GLY A 40 8.71 11.56 0.47
CA GLY A 40 8.99 11.98 -0.89
C GLY A 40 8.43 11.04 -1.97
N LEU A 41 7.40 10.27 -1.64
CA LEU A 41 6.69 9.40 -2.59
C LEU A 41 5.76 10.26 -3.44
N ASP A 42 6.22 10.63 -4.63
CA ASP A 42 5.38 11.31 -5.63
C ASP A 42 4.37 10.34 -6.28
N SER A 43 3.59 10.83 -7.24
CA SER A 43 2.60 10.00 -7.94
C SER A 43 3.20 8.79 -8.66
N ILE A 44 4.44 8.89 -9.15
CA ILE A 44 5.13 7.78 -9.81
C ILE A 44 5.58 6.75 -8.78
N GLY A 45 6.13 7.20 -7.66
CA GLY A 45 6.50 6.34 -6.53
C GLY A 45 5.30 5.59 -5.94
N ILE A 46 4.16 6.27 -5.81
CA ILE A 46 2.92 5.63 -5.35
C ILE A 46 2.42 4.63 -6.40
N LEU A 47 2.48 4.93 -7.70
CA LEU A 47 2.10 3.98 -8.75
C LEU A 47 3.01 2.73 -8.77
N ALA A 48 4.33 2.91 -8.64
CA ALA A 48 5.27 1.80 -8.56
C ALA A 48 5.01 0.89 -7.33
N MET A 49 4.59 1.49 -6.22
CA MET A 49 4.18 0.77 -5.02
C MET A 49 2.92 -0.08 -5.27
N VAL A 50 1.96 0.41 -6.04
CA VAL A 50 0.75 -0.34 -6.44
C VAL A 50 1.13 -1.56 -7.29
N PHE A 51 1.99 -1.41 -8.29
CA PHE A 51 2.45 -2.56 -9.09
C PHE A 51 3.19 -3.60 -8.25
N ARG A 52 4.06 -3.15 -7.33
CA ARG A 52 4.77 -4.06 -6.43
C ARG A 52 3.83 -4.81 -5.50
N PHE A 53 2.72 -4.17 -5.11
CA PHE A 53 1.67 -4.82 -4.34
C PHE A 53 0.97 -5.92 -5.17
N GLU A 54 0.61 -5.65 -6.43
CA GLU A 54 0.05 -6.64 -7.34
C GLU A 54 0.95 -7.88 -7.48
N GLU A 55 2.24 -7.66 -7.71
CA GLU A 55 3.25 -8.72 -7.80
C GLU A 55 3.32 -9.53 -6.50
N LEU A 56 3.46 -8.86 -5.35
CA LEU A 56 3.69 -9.50 -4.06
C LEU A 56 2.51 -10.35 -3.59
N PHE A 57 1.28 -9.93 -3.91
CA PHE A 57 0.07 -10.64 -3.53
C PHE A 57 -0.52 -11.50 -4.66
N SER A 58 0.09 -11.48 -5.86
CA SER A 58 -0.39 -12.16 -7.06
C SER A 58 -1.85 -11.80 -7.35
N ILE A 59 -2.13 -10.50 -7.41
CA ILE A 59 -3.45 -9.91 -7.63
C ILE A 59 -3.41 -9.03 -8.87
N ASP A 60 -4.46 -9.08 -9.67
CA ASP A 60 -4.72 -8.10 -10.74
C ASP A 60 -5.78 -7.11 -10.24
N ILE A 61 -5.35 -5.92 -9.82
CA ILE A 61 -6.23 -4.89 -9.25
C ILE A 61 -7.18 -4.35 -10.32
N ALA A 62 -6.73 -4.28 -11.58
CA ALA A 62 -7.56 -3.83 -12.70
C ALA A 62 -8.75 -4.78 -12.92
N GLN A 63 -8.53 -6.08 -12.82
CA GLN A 63 -9.60 -7.09 -12.92
C GLN A 63 -10.55 -7.10 -11.71
N LEU A 64 -10.09 -6.66 -10.53
CA LEU A 64 -10.94 -6.58 -9.32
C LEU A 64 -11.93 -5.41 -9.32
N GLY A 65 -11.87 -4.52 -10.33
CA GLY A 65 -12.72 -3.33 -10.39
C GLY A 65 -12.49 -2.39 -9.20
N VAL A 66 -11.26 -2.32 -8.70
CA VAL A 66 -10.86 -1.37 -7.66
C VAL A 66 -10.28 -0.14 -8.31
N ASP A 67 -10.97 1.00 -8.18
CA ASP A 67 -10.43 2.29 -8.59
C ASP A 67 -9.54 2.86 -7.49
N ILE A 68 -8.22 2.74 -7.65
CA ILE A 68 -7.25 3.33 -6.73
C ILE A 68 -6.98 4.76 -7.17
N ASN A 69 -7.60 5.72 -6.48
CA ASN A 69 -7.27 7.12 -6.67
C ASN A 69 -5.97 7.48 -5.95
N VAL A 70 -4.85 7.33 -6.65
CA VAL A 70 -3.49 7.66 -6.18
C VAL A 70 -3.39 9.07 -5.59
N ALA A 71 -4.15 10.04 -6.13
CA ALA A 71 -4.11 11.42 -5.64
C ALA A 71 -4.73 11.59 -4.24
N LYS A 72 -5.58 10.66 -3.82
CA LYS A 72 -6.21 10.64 -2.48
C LYS A 72 -5.35 9.96 -1.41
N LEU A 73 -4.32 9.20 -1.79
CA LEU A 73 -3.41 8.56 -0.84
C LEU A 73 -2.44 9.62 -0.28
N LYS A 74 -2.63 10.03 0.98
CA LYS A 74 -1.81 11.06 1.64
C LYS A 74 -0.88 10.48 2.69
N THR A 75 -1.34 9.49 3.43
CA THR A 75 -0.66 8.89 4.58
C THR A 75 -0.43 7.40 4.37
N VAL A 76 0.42 6.80 5.21
CA VAL A 76 0.62 5.35 5.24
C VAL A 76 -0.66 4.61 5.62
N SER A 77 -1.49 5.19 6.50
CA SER A 77 -2.79 4.64 6.86
C SER A 77 -3.72 4.54 5.66
N ASP A 78 -3.71 5.52 4.75
CA ASP A 78 -4.50 5.45 3.50
C ASP A 78 -4.06 4.26 2.63
N VAL A 79 -2.76 3.98 2.56
CA VAL A 79 -2.20 2.84 1.82
C VAL A 79 -2.59 1.53 2.47
N ILE A 80 -2.49 1.43 3.80
CA ILE A 80 -2.91 0.25 4.57
C ILE A 80 -4.40 -0.04 4.33
N GLN A 81 -5.25 1.00 4.38
CA GLN A 81 -6.67 0.83 4.15
C GLN A 81 -6.96 0.38 2.71
N ALA A 82 -6.34 1.01 1.71
CA ALA A 82 -6.48 0.60 0.31
C ALA A 82 -6.03 -0.85 0.10
N ALA A 83 -4.88 -1.25 0.67
CA ALA A 83 -4.37 -2.62 0.62
C ALA A 83 -5.37 -3.63 1.21
N ARG A 84 -5.96 -3.32 2.36
CA ARG A 84 -6.98 -4.17 3.00
C ARG A 84 -8.21 -4.33 2.11
N ASP A 85 -8.71 -3.23 1.55
CA ASP A 85 -9.88 -3.26 0.67
C ASP A 85 -9.63 -4.11 -0.59
N ILE A 86 -8.44 -4.01 -1.17
CA ILE A 86 -8.02 -4.83 -2.33
C ILE A 86 -7.95 -6.31 -1.94
N LEU A 87 -7.29 -6.65 -0.84
CA LEU A 87 -7.15 -8.05 -0.40
C LEU A 87 -8.50 -8.67 -0.07
N ASN A 88 -9.38 -7.91 0.58
CA ASN A 88 -10.74 -8.38 0.89
C ASN A 88 -11.53 -8.66 -0.40
N LYS A 89 -11.46 -7.77 -1.39
CA LYS A 89 -12.09 -8.00 -2.70
C LYS A 89 -11.47 -9.19 -3.44
N ALA A 90 -10.15 -9.35 -3.40
CA ALA A 90 -9.47 -10.47 -4.01
C ALA A 90 -9.88 -11.81 -3.37
N LEU A 91 -10.04 -11.84 -2.05
CA LEU A 91 -10.55 -12.99 -1.30
C LEU A 91 -11.98 -13.35 -1.72
N LEU A 92 -12.87 -12.36 -1.80
CA LEU A 92 -14.24 -12.57 -2.22
C LEU A 92 -14.33 -13.06 -3.67
N ALA A 93 -13.52 -12.50 -4.58
CA ALA A 93 -13.48 -12.91 -5.98
C ALA A 93 -12.95 -14.35 -6.18
N LYS A 94 -12.06 -14.84 -5.31
CA LYS A 94 -11.59 -16.24 -5.33
C LYS A 94 -12.62 -17.24 -4.80
N GLN A 95 -13.64 -16.79 -4.09
CA GLN A 95 -14.70 -17.62 -3.50
C GLN A 95 -15.99 -17.65 -4.35
N ALA A 96 -16.07 -16.81 -5.38
CA ALA A 96 -17.17 -16.72 -6.34
C ALA A 96 -16.89 -17.59 -7.58
#